data_AF-A0A7G9LYH6-F1
#
_entry.id   AF-A0A7G9LYH6-F1
#
_cell.length_a   1.000
_cell.length_b   1.000
_cell.length_c   1.000
_cell.angle_alpha   90.00
_cell.angle_beta   90.00
_cell.angle_gamma   90.00
#
_symmetry.space_group_name_H-M   'P 1'
#
loop_
_entity.id
_entity.type
_entity.pdbx_description
1 polymer ?
#
loop_
_entity_poly.entity_id
_entity_poly.type
_entity_poly.pdbx_seq_one_letter_code
_entity_poly.pdbx_strand_id
1 'polypeptide(L)'
;MSKIDKNDKELMTNLRADEEEAKVKKLEPVWHISQHPSGWKVIRQGGSKAIKTFDTQLEAIDFAKELAKNNNGRYLIHSKVGKIRAGQNFFKDKPKK
;
A
#
# COMPACT_ATOMS: atom_id res chain seq x y z
N MET A 1 -36.20 -8.39 22.93
CA MET A 1 -34.91 -9.08 22.75
C MET A 1 -34.92 -9.82 21.40
N SER A 2 -34.51 -9.17 20.31
CA SER A 2 -34.26 -9.90 19.05
C SER A 2 -32.91 -10.58 19.16
N LYS A 3 -32.92 -11.92 19.11
CA LYS A 3 -31.72 -12.73 18.99
C LYS A 3 -31.15 -12.46 17.60
N ILE A 4 -29.96 -11.87 17.56
CA ILE A 4 -29.20 -11.73 16.32
C ILE A 4 -28.55 -13.09 16.05
N ASP A 5 -28.97 -13.74 14.96
CA ASP A 5 -28.41 -14.98 14.47
C ASP A 5 -26.92 -14.82 14.15
N LYS A 6 -26.12 -15.85 14.47
CA LYS A 6 -24.65 -15.81 14.27
C LYS A 6 -24.26 -15.64 12.79
N ASN A 7 -25.16 -15.98 11.88
CA ASN A 7 -24.94 -15.93 10.43
C ASN A 7 -24.99 -14.49 9.85
N ASP A 8 -25.74 -13.58 10.47
CA ASP A 8 -25.83 -12.16 10.06
C ASP A 8 -24.56 -11.36 10.38
N LYS A 9 -23.80 -11.78 11.42
CA LYS A 9 -22.50 -11.18 11.75
C LYS A 9 -21.43 -11.51 10.72
N GLU A 10 -21.51 -12.68 10.11
CA GLU A 10 -20.56 -13.15 9.09
C GLU A 10 -20.83 -12.47 7.73
N LEU A 11 -22.11 -12.23 7.40
CA LEU A 11 -22.51 -11.52 6.18
C LEU A 11 -22.11 -10.02 6.19
N MET A 12 -22.22 -9.36 7.35
CA MET A 12 -21.78 -7.95 7.54
C MET A 12 -20.25 -7.79 7.61
N THR A 13 -19.51 -8.86 7.89
CA THR A 13 -18.04 -8.82 7.90
C THR A 13 -17.49 -8.89 6.46
N ASN A 14 -18.18 -9.60 5.56
CA ASN A 14 -17.74 -9.79 4.18
C ASN A 14 -18.10 -8.64 3.22
N LEU A 15 -19.14 -7.84 3.51
CA LEU A 15 -19.48 -6.64 2.71
C LEU A 15 -18.45 -5.50 2.85
N ARG A 16 -17.87 -5.34 4.05
CA ARG A 16 -16.89 -4.26 4.33
C ARG A 16 -15.56 -4.45 3.62
N ALA A 17 -15.11 -5.70 3.45
CA ALA A 17 -13.84 -6.00 2.81
C ALA A 17 -13.82 -5.62 1.31
N ASP A 18 -14.92 -5.86 0.60
CA ASP A 18 -15.03 -5.56 -0.84
C ASP A 18 -15.09 -4.05 -1.13
N GLU A 19 -15.82 -3.28 -0.29
CA GLU A 19 -15.86 -1.82 -0.41
C GLU A 19 -14.55 -1.13 0.01
N GLU A 20 -13.82 -1.66 1.00
CA GLU A 20 -12.47 -1.18 1.35
C GLU A 20 -11.47 -1.44 0.22
N GLU A 21 -11.48 -2.62 -0.40
CA GLU A 21 -10.64 -2.92 -1.57
C GLU A 21 -10.97 -2.01 -2.76
N ALA A 22 -12.26 -1.75 -3.00
CA ALA A 22 -12.71 -0.84 -4.06
C ALA A 22 -12.28 0.63 -3.81
N LYS A 23 -12.28 1.10 -2.55
CA LYS A 23 -11.74 2.43 -2.19
C LYS A 23 -10.22 2.53 -2.31
N VAL A 24 -9.48 1.47 -1.95
CA VAL A 24 -8.01 1.39 -2.15
C VAL A 24 -7.65 1.37 -3.66
N LYS A 25 -8.58 0.97 -4.53
CA LYS A 25 -8.48 1.11 -5.99
C LYS A 25 -8.49 2.56 -6.47
N LYS A 26 -9.06 3.51 -5.70
CA LYS A 26 -9.13 4.95 -6.05
C LYS A 26 -7.92 5.75 -5.56
N LEU A 27 -7.11 5.20 -4.66
CA LEU A 27 -5.89 5.85 -4.21
C LEU A 27 -4.82 5.82 -5.30
N GLU A 28 -4.11 6.93 -5.47
CA GLU A 28 -2.98 6.98 -6.40
C GLU A 28 -2.00 5.83 -6.08
N PRO A 29 -1.44 5.16 -7.10
CA PRO A 29 -0.48 4.08 -6.90
C PRO A 29 0.80 4.63 -6.25
N VAL A 30 0.86 4.55 -4.91
CA VAL A 30 1.98 4.98 -4.09
C VAL A 30 2.52 3.79 -3.30
N TRP A 31 3.83 3.57 -3.32
CA TRP A 31 4.50 2.54 -2.53
C TRP A 31 5.36 3.16 -1.43
N HIS A 32 5.23 2.65 -0.22
CA HIS A 32 6.00 3.08 0.94
C HIS A 32 7.06 2.03 1.24
N ILE A 33 8.32 2.48 1.29
CA ILE A 33 9.44 1.71 1.79
C ILE A 33 9.67 2.14 3.24
N SER A 34 9.32 1.28 4.19
CA SER A 34 9.41 1.60 5.62
C SER A 34 10.11 0.49 6.39
N GLN A 35 10.54 0.82 7.62
CA GLN A 35 11.18 -0.18 8.48
C GLN A 35 10.20 -1.31 8.86
N HIS A 36 10.76 -2.51 8.96
CA HIS A 36 10.11 -3.73 9.41
C HIS A 36 11.04 -4.43 10.44
N PRO A 37 10.53 -5.25 11.38
CA PRO A 37 11.37 -5.96 12.34
C PRO A 37 12.49 -6.78 11.68
N SER A 38 12.22 -7.36 10.51
CA SER A 38 13.18 -8.17 9.73
C SER A 38 13.93 -7.37 8.65
N GLY A 39 13.94 -6.04 8.68
CA GLY A 39 14.61 -5.19 7.68
C GLY A 39 13.70 -4.10 7.12
N TRP A 40 13.40 -4.19 5.82
CA TRP A 40 12.61 -3.20 5.08
C TRP A 40 11.41 -3.83 4.43
N LYS A 41 10.26 -3.15 4.48
CA LYS A 41 9.03 -3.59 3.79
C LYS A 41 8.64 -2.60 2.72
N VAL A 42 8.06 -3.13 1.65
CA VAL A 42 7.36 -2.37 0.62
C VAL A 42 5.88 -2.61 0.76
N ILE A 43 5.09 -1.55 0.95
CA ILE A 43 3.64 -1.61 1.12
C ILE A 43 2.96 -0.59 0.22
N ARG A 44 1.80 -0.95 -0.36
CA ARG A 44 1.00 0.01 -1.13
C ARG A 44 0.28 0.96 -0.18
N GLN A 45 0.14 2.22 -0.57
CA GLN A 45 -0.65 3.20 0.17
C GLN A 45 -2.09 2.72 0.36
N GLY A 46 -2.57 2.77 1.60
CA GLY A 46 -3.87 2.22 1.98
C GLY A 46 -3.92 0.68 2.06
N GLY A 47 -2.82 -0.02 1.79
CA GLY A 47 -2.71 -1.45 2.01
C GLY A 47 -2.33 -1.75 3.46
N SER A 48 -2.93 -2.81 4.03
CA SER A 48 -2.63 -3.26 5.39
C SER A 48 -1.46 -4.25 5.45
N LYS A 49 -1.16 -4.93 4.33
CA LYS A 49 -0.14 -5.98 4.24
C LYS A 49 1.05 -5.55 3.38
N ALA A 50 2.26 -5.82 3.86
CA ALA A 50 3.46 -5.65 3.06
C ALA A 50 3.41 -6.56 1.82
N ILE A 51 3.78 -5.99 0.67
CA ILE A 51 3.90 -6.72 -0.61
C ILE A 51 5.09 -7.67 -0.53
N LYS A 52 6.22 -7.15 -0.04
CA LYS A 52 7.46 -7.91 0.13
C LYS A 52 8.35 -7.26 1.20
N THR A 53 9.15 -8.07 1.86
CA THR A 53 10.21 -7.64 2.79
C THR A 53 11.58 -7.94 2.20
N PHE A 54 12.56 -7.12 2.57
CA PHE A 54 13.94 -7.17 2.11
C PHE A 54 14.88 -6.90 3.28
N ASP A 55 16.09 -7.45 3.22
CA ASP A 55 17.12 -7.22 4.24
C ASP A 55 17.63 -5.78 4.20
N THR A 56 17.86 -5.25 2.99
CA THR A 56 18.37 -3.89 2.82
C THR A 56 17.32 -2.91 2.27
N GLN A 57 17.53 -1.63 2.58
CA GLN A 57 16.70 -0.56 2.04
C GLN A 57 16.86 -0.41 0.53
N LEU A 58 18.06 -0.70 0.03
CA LEU A 58 18.41 -0.55 -1.38
C LEU A 58 17.58 -1.51 -2.24
N GLU A 59 17.50 -2.77 -1.85
CA GLU A 59 16.68 -3.79 -2.52
C GLU A 59 15.19 -3.43 -2.49
N ALA A 60 14.70 -2.92 -1.36
CA ALA A 60 13.32 -2.47 -1.23
C ALA A 60 13.02 -1.25 -2.13
N ILE A 61 13.99 -0.33 -2.29
CA ILE A 61 13.87 0.83 -3.18
C ILE A 61 13.81 0.37 -4.64
N ASP A 62 14.67 -0.57 -5.04
CA ASP A 62 14.73 -1.06 -6.42
C ASP A 62 13.40 -1.73 -6.81
N PHE A 63 12.90 -2.63 -5.97
CA PHE A 63 11.60 -3.27 -6.18
C PHE A 63 10.43 -2.26 -6.21
N ALA A 64 10.40 -1.29 -5.29
CA ALA A 64 9.36 -0.27 -5.27
C ALA A 64 9.43 0.66 -6.49
N LYS A 65 10.62 0.92 -7.03
CA LYS A 65 10.85 1.70 -8.23
C LYS A 65 10.28 0.98 -9.46
N GLU A 66 10.50 -0.33 -9.58
CA GLU A 66 9.89 -1.13 -10.65
C GLU A 66 8.36 -1.13 -10.56
N LEU A 67 7.81 -1.35 -9.36
CA LEU A 67 6.36 -1.29 -9.14
C LEU A 67 5.78 0.08 -9.53
N ALA A 68 6.45 1.17 -9.14
CA ALA A 68 6.00 2.52 -9.44
C ALA A 68 6.06 2.83 -10.94
N LYS A 69 7.10 2.37 -11.65
CA LYS A 69 7.20 2.49 -13.11
C LYS A 69 6.10 1.71 -13.82
N ASN A 70 5.92 0.44 -13.45
CA ASN A 70 5.00 -0.47 -14.14
C ASN A 70 3.52 -0.05 -13.98
N ASN A 71 3.20 0.57 -12.84
CA ASN A 71 1.84 0.96 -12.49
C ASN A 71 1.59 2.47 -12.61
N ASN A 72 2.49 3.22 -13.26
CA ASN A 72 2.38 4.68 -13.45
C ASN A 72 2.07 5.40 -12.12
N GLY A 73 2.94 5.19 -11.13
CA GLY A 73 2.77 5.66 -9.76
C GLY A 73 4.03 6.27 -9.17
N ARG A 74 4.16 6.27 -7.84
CA ARG A 74 5.32 6.84 -7.15
C ARG A 74 5.75 5.96 -5.98
N TYR A 75 6.98 6.11 -5.52
CA TYR A 75 7.43 5.50 -4.27
C TYR A 75 7.95 6.54 -3.27
N LEU A 76 7.85 6.22 -1.99
CA LEU A 76 8.27 7.04 -0.86
C LEU A 76 9.18 6.23 0.05
N ILE A 77 10.33 6.79 0.37
CA ILE A 77 11.35 6.19 1.21
C ILE A 77 11.24 6.78 2.61
N HIS A 78 11.02 5.94 3.61
CA HIS A 78 11.06 6.33 5.01
C HIS A 78 12.48 6.13 5.57
N SER A 79 12.82 6.91 6.57
CA SER A 79 14.01 6.74 7.42
C SER A 79 13.76 5.63 8.46
N LYS A 80 14.80 5.21 9.18
CA LYS A 80 14.66 4.29 10.32
C LYS A 80 13.75 4.85 11.43
N VAL A 81 13.65 6.17 11.54
CA VAL A 81 12.72 6.85 12.47
C VAL A 81 11.30 7.02 11.90
N GLY A 82 11.00 6.43 10.74
CA GLY A 82 9.66 6.44 10.13
C GLY A 82 9.29 7.71 9.36
N LYS A 83 10.14 8.75 9.38
CA LYS A 83 9.90 9.98 8.60
C LYS A 83 10.19 9.74 7.12
N ILE A 84 9.37 10.28 6.22
CA ILE A 84 9.66 10.29 4.78
C ILE A 84 10.90 11.14 4.53
N ARG A 85 11.90 10.58 3.84
CA ARG A 85 13.14 11.27 3.50
C ARG A 85 13.27 11.61 2.01
N ALA A 86 12.68 10.79 1.15
CA ALA A 86 12.85 10.88 -0.31
C ALA A 86 11.75 10.10 -1.03
N GLY A 87 11.68 10.25 -2.34
CA GLY A 87 10.76 9.52 -3.20
C GLY A 87 10.90 9.94 -4.66
N GLN A 88 10.33 9.17 -5.57
CA GLN A 88 10.29 9.52 -7.00
C GLN A 88 8.91 9.22 -7.57
N ASN A 89 8.49 10.09 -8.48
CA ASN A 89 7.24 10.02 -9.19
C ASN A 89 7.41 9.50 -10.62
N PHE A 90 6.51 8.63 -11.07
CA PHE A 90 6.41 8.11 -12.44
C PHE A 90 5.01 8.28 -13.03
N PHE A 91 4.15 9.14 -12.45
CA PHE A 91 2.94 9.57 -13.17
C PHE A 91 3.36 10.21 -14.49
N LYS A 92 3.03 9.57 -15.63
CA LYS A 92 3.05 10.24 -16.93
C LYS A 92 2.06 11.40 -16.90
N ASP A 93 2.42 12.52 -17.52
CA ASP A 93 1.52 13.66 -17.71
C ASP A 93 0.15 13.16 -18.17
N LYS A 94 -0.86 13.35 -17.32
CA LYS A 94 -2.24 13.26 -17.80
C LYS A 94 -2.39 14.43 -18.78
N PRO A 95 -2.94 14.23 -19.99
CA PRO A 95 -3.31 15.37 -20.81
C PRO A 95 -4.18 16.28 -19.93
N LYS A 96 -3.76 17.55 -19.79
CA LYS A 96 -4.56 18.56 -19.10
C LYS A 96 -5.91 18.56 -19.82
N LYS A 97 -6.95 18.16 -19.10
CA LYS A 97 -8.33 18.26 -19.57
C LYS A 97 -8.66 19.70 -19.88
#